data_AF-A0A841WYH4-F1
#
_entry.id   AF-A0A841WYH4-F1
#
_cell.length_a   1.000
_cell.length_b   1.000
_cell.length_c   1.000
_cell.angle_alpha   90.00
_cell.angle_beta   90.00
_cell.angle_gamma   90.00
#
_symmetry.space_group_name_H-M   'P 1'
#
loop_
_entity.id
_entity.type
_entity.pdbx_description
1 polymer ?
#
loop_
_entity_poly.entity_id
_entity_poly.type
_entity_poly.pdbx_seq_one_letter_code
_entity_poly.pdbx_strand_id
1 'polypeptide(L)'
;DEATIVDGAGDSEQIAGRVSQIRKEIENSDSDYDREKLQERVAKLAGGVAVIKVGASTEIEMKEKKDRVDDALHATRAAVEE
;
A
#
# COMPACT_ATOMS: atom_id res chain seq x y z
N ASP A 1 -12.37 10.07 -2.13
CA ASP A 1 -11.89 9.33 -3.31
C ASP A 1 -10.53 8.71 -3.02
N GLU A 2 -10.41 7.40 -3.26
CA GLU A 2 -9.17 6.64 -3.13
C GLU A 2 -8.69 6.25 -4.54
N ALA A 3 -7.44 6.56 -4.86
CA ALA A 3 -6.84 6.23 -6.15
C ALA A 3 -5.63 5.33 -5.93
N THR A 4 -5.66 4.12 -6.49
CA THR A 4 -4.54 3.17 -6.44
C THR A 4 -3.85 3.13 -7.80
N ILE A 5 -2.54 3.40 -7.82
CA ILE A 5 -1.70 3.26 -9.00
C ILE A 5 -0.96 1.93 -8.89
N VAL A 6 -1.20 1.03 -9.83
CA VAL A 6 -0.55 -0.28 -9.91
C VAL A 6 0.44 -0.26 -11.09
N ASP A 7 1.60 -0.88 -10.90
CA ASP A 7 2.65 -1.00 -11.92
C ASP A 7 3.21 0.36 -12.39
N GLY A 8 3.70 1.16 -11.43
CA GLY A 8 4.32 2.44 -11.73
C GLY A 8 5.65 2.27 -12.48
N ALA A 9 5.84 2.99 -13.59
CA ALA A 9 7.05 2.94 -14.42
C ALA A 9 8.25 3.73 -13.85
N GLY A 10 8.32 3.87 -12.53
CA GLY A 10 9.41 4.59 -11.86
C GLY A 10 10.67 3.73 -11.70
N ASP A 11 11.84 4.35 -11.79
CA ASP A 11 13.11 3.67 -11.52
C ASP A 11 13.19 3.28 -10.03
N SER A 12 13.48 2.01 -9.77
CA SER A 12 13.62 1.45 -8.42
C SER A 12 14.71 2.17 -7.61
N GLU A 13 15.81 2.58 -8.25
CA GLU A 13 16.88 3.31 -7.58
C GLU A 13 16.45 4.71 -7.17
N GLN A 14 15.69 5.40 -8.03
CA GLN A 14 15.14 6.73 -7.73
C GLN A 14 14.14 6.67 -6.58
N ILE A 15 13.29 5.64 -6.54
CA ILE A 15 12.33 5.41 -5.45
C ILE A 15 13.07 5.14 -4.14
N ALA A 16 14.07 4.26 -4.14
CA ALA A 16 14.89 3.97 -2.97
C ALA A 16 15.63 5.21 -2.47
N GLY A 17 16.19 6.01 -3.38
CA GLY A 17 16.82 7.29 -3.07
C GLY A 17 15.84 8.27 -2.42
N ARG A 18 14.61 8.35 -2.94
CA ARG A 18 13.56 9.20 -2.38
C ARG A 18 13.12 8.75 -0.98
N VAL A 19 13.00 7.44 -0.75
CA VAL A 19 12.71 6.89 0.58
C VAL A 19 13.82 7.23 1.57
N SER A 20 15.09 7.09 1.17
CA SER A 20 16.22 7.46 2.04
C SER A 20 16.25 8.95 2.36
N GLN A 21 15.96 9.80 1.38
CA GLN A 21 15.87 11.24 1.59
C GLN A 21 14.79 11.59 2.63
N ILE A 22 13.58 11.05 2.47
CA ILE A 22 12.47 11.37 3.38
C ILE A 22 12.74 10.83 4.79
N ARG A 23 13.41 9.67 4.93
CA ARG A 23 13.84 9.15 6.24
C ARG A 23 14.77 10.13 6.96
N LYS A 24 15.72 10.75 6.25
CA LYS A 24 16.58 11.79 6.83
C LYS A 24 15.79 13.06 7.17
N GLU A 25 14.79 13.43 6.37
CA GLU A 25 13.92 14.57 6.66
C GLU A 25 13.09 14.33 7.95
N ILE A 26 12.65 13.09 8.21
CA ILE A 26 11.97 12.70 9.46
C ILE A 26 12.89 12.90 10.67
N GLU A 27 14.13 12.44 10.59
CA GLU A 27 15.10 12.54 11.69
C GLU A 27 15.47 13.99 12.04
N ASN A 28 15.46 14.87 11.03
CA ASN A 28 15.76 16.29 11.21
C ASN A 28 14.52 17.15 11.53
N SER A 29 13.33 16.54 11.64
CA SER A 29 12.09 17.25 11.89
C SER A 29 11.74 17.27 13.38
N ASP A 30 11.73 18.46 13.97
CA ASP A 30 11.35 18.65 15.37
C ASP A 30 9.82 18.62 15.59
N SER A 31 9.05 18.83 14.53
CA SER A 31 7.58 18.83 14.52
C SER A 31 7.02 17.40 14.45
N ASP A 32 6.20 17.02 15.43
CA ASP A 32 5.51 15.72 15.44
C ASP A 32 4.54 15.58 14.25
N TYR A 33 3.88 16.67 13.86
CA TYR A 33 3.00 16.70 12.69
C TYR A 33 3.76 16.38 11.40
N ASP A 34 4.94 16.98 11.22
CA ASP A 34 5.75 16.74 10.03
C ASP A 34 6.35 15.33 10.03
N ARG A 35 6.76 14.82 11.20
CA ARG A 35 7.21 13.42 11.33
C ARG A 35 6.11 12.45 10.92
N GLU A 36 4.87 12.64 11.40
CA GLU A 36 3.74 11.79 11.03
C GLU A 36 3.46 11.82 9.52
N LYS A 37 3.41 13.02 8.91
CA LYS A 37 3.15 13.15 7.48
C LYS A 37 4.27 12.59 6.60
N LEU A 38 5.53 12.74 7.00
CA LEU A 38 6.66 12.17 6.29
C LEU A 38 6.69 10.64 6.44
N GLN A 39 6.33 10.10 7.61
CA GLN A 39 6.17 8.66 7.83
C GLN A 39 5.07 8.07 6.95
N GLU A 40 3.91 8.72 6.85
CA GLU A 40 2.81 8.29 5.96
C GLU A 40 3.27 8.22 4.50
N ARG A 41 4.05 9.22 4.05
CA ARG A 41 4.62 9.25 2.69
C ARG A 41 5.64 8.15 2.46
N VAL A 42 6.53 7.89 3.41
CA VAL A 42 7.51 6.79 3.32
C VAL A 42 6.82 5.44 3.28
N ALA A 43 5.79 5.24 4.11
CA ALA A 43 5.02 4.00 4.11
C ALA A 43 4.37 3.74 2.75
N LYS A 44 3.76 4.76 2.14
CA LYS A 44 3.16 4.66 0.80
C LYS A 44 4.18 4.37 -0.31
N LEU A 45 5.38 4.96 -0.23
CA LEU A 45 6.44 4.75 -1.23
C LEU A 45 7.16 3.41 -1.08
N ALA A 46 7.41 2.96 0.16
CA ALA A 46 8.14 1.73 0.44
C ALA A 46 7.25 0.49 0.45
N GLY A 47 5.97 0.62 0.82
CA GLY A 47 5.03 -0.50 0.93
C GLY A 47 4.56 -1.04 -0.42
N GLY A 48 4.53 -0.21 -1.47
CA GLY A 48 4.08 -0.61 -2.80
C GLY A 48 2.62 -1.09 -2.82
N VAL A 49 2.25 -1.86 -3.85
CA VAL A 49 0.91 -2.42 -4.02
C VAL A 49 1.00 -3.91 -4.33
N ALA A 50 0.42 -4.76 -3.47
CA ALA A 50 0.31 -6.19 -3.71
C ALA A 50 -0.93 -6.50 -4.56
N VAL A 51 -0.79 -7.33 -5.59
CA VAL A 51 -1.89 -7.73 -6.50
C VAL A 51 -2.19 -9.21 -6.31
N ILE A 52 -3.43 -9.53 -5.92
CA ILE A 52 -3.91 -10.90 -5.77
C ILE A 52 -4.76 -11.27 -6.99
N LYS A 53 -4.37 -12.32 -7.72
CA LYS A 53 -5.10 -12.82 -8.89
C LYS A 53 -5.95 -14.03 -8.50
N VAL A 54 -7.27 -13.91 -8.60
CA VAL A 54 -8.23 -14.98 -8.27
C VAL A 54 -8.67 -15.70 -9.55
N GLY A 55 -8.45 -17.02 -9.61
CA GLY A 55 -8.81 -17.87 -10.74
C GLY A 55 -10.05 -18.73 -10.48
N ALA A 56 -10.84 -18.98 -11.53
CA ALA A 56 -11.99 -19.89 -11.51
C ALA A 56 -12.28 -20.46 -12.90
N SER A 57 -13.02 -21.57 -12.95
CA SER A 57 -13.40 -22.26 -14.20
C SER A 57 -14.57 -21.58 -14.93
N THR A 58 -15.42 -20.84 -14.20
CA THR A 58 -16.57 -20.13 -14.75
C THR A 58 -16.62 -18.69 -14.22
N GLU A 59 -17.29 -17.79 -14.95
CA GLU A 59 -17.43 -16.38 -14.53
C GLU A 59 -18.19 -16.21 -13.21
N ILE A 60 -19.16 -17.09 -12.95
CA ILE A 60 -19.97 -17.06 -11.72
C ILE A 60 -19.08 -17.41 -10.52
N GLU A 61 -18.30 -18.49 -10.63
CA GLU A 61 -17.35 -18.88 -9.59
C GLU A 61 -16.24 -17.84 -9.39
N MET A 62 -15.81 -17.15 -10.45
CA MET A 62 -14.81 -16.09 -10.35
C MET A 62 -15.33 -14.94 -9.48
N LYS A 63 -16.57 -14.50 -9.72
CA LYS A 63 -17.20 -13.43 -8.93
C LYS A 63 -17.37 -13.84 -7.47
N GLU A 64 -17.91 -15.03 -7.21
CA GLU A 64 -18.09 -15.51 -5.84
C GLU A 64 -16.77 -15.62 -5.08
N LYS A 65 -15.71 -16.17 -5.72
CA LYS A 65 -14.40 -16.27 -5.10
C LYS A 65 -13.74 -14.91 -4.88
N LYS A 66 -13.93 -13.97 -5.83
CA LYS A 66 -13.43 -12.61 -5.67
C LYS A 66 -14.07 -11.93 -4.46
N ASP A 67 -15.40 -11.95 -4.38
CA ASP A 67 -16.14 -11.32 -3.29
C ASP A 67 -15.74 -11.93 -1.94
N ARG A 68 -15.57 -13.26 -1.87
CA ARG A 68 -15.10 -13.95 -0.66
C ARG A 68 -13.67 -13.54 -0.26
N VAL A 69 -12.78 -13.35 -1.22
CA VAL A 69 -11.39 -12.91 -0.96
C VAL A 69 -11.37 -11.46 -0.51
N ASP A 70 -12.19 -10.60 -1.12
CA ASP A 70 -12.32 -9.20 -0.73
C ASP A 70 -12.88 -9.09 0.70
N ASP A 71 -13.92 -9.85 1.06
CA ASP A 71 -14.45 -9.89 2.42
C ASP A 71 -13.40 -10.36 3.44
N ALA A 72 -12.68 -11.43 3.12
CA ALA A 72 -11.62 -11.95 3.99
C ALA A 72 -10.47 -10.94 4.18
N LEU A 73 -10.10 -10.20 3.12
CA LEU A 73 -9.10 -9.15 3.20
C LEU A 73 -9.54 -8.00 4.12
N HIS A 74 -10.79 -7.56 4.01
CA HIS A 74 -11.31 -6.51 4.88
C HIS A 74 -11.43 -6.97 6.33
N ALA A 75 -11.90 -8.19 6.57
CA ALA A 75 -12.02 -8.74 7.92
C ALA A 75 -10.66 -8.88 8.61
N THR A 76 -9.64 -9.34 7.88
CA THR A 76 -8.27 -9.48 8.42
C THR A 76 -7.59 -8.13 8.64
N ARG A 77 -7.84 -7.12 7.79
CA ARG A 77 -7.37 -5.75 8.04
C ARG A 77 -8.01 -5.16 9.29
N ALA A 78 -9.32 -5.25 9.41
CA ALA A 78 -10.05 -4.73 10.57
C ALA A 78 -9.59 -5.36 11.89
N ALA A 79 -9.31 -6.67 11.89
CA ALA A 79 -8.81 -7.37 13.08
C ALA A 79 -7.37 -7.00 13.46
N VAL A 80 -6.57 -6.47 12.54
CA VAL A 80 -5.18 -6.02 12.79
C VAL A 80 -5.12 -4.54 13.17
N GLU A 81 -6.11 -3.74 12.73
CA GLU A 81 -6.23 -2.32 13.07
C GLU A 81 -6.87 -2.06 14.45
N GLU A 82 -7.38 -3.10 15.12
CA GLU A 82 -7.80 -3.10 16.53
C GLU A 82 -6.62 -3.27 17.49
#